data_AF-A0AAE3ZFV8-F1
#
_entry.id   AF-A0AAE3ZFV8-F1
#
_cell.length_a   1.000
_cell.length_b   1.000
_cell.length_c   1.000
_cell.angle_alpha   90.00
_cell.angle_beta   90.00
_cell.angle_gamma   90.00
#
_symmetry.space_group_name_H-M   'P 1'
#
loop_
_entity.id
_entity.type
_entity.pdbx_description
1 polymer ?
#
loop_
_entity_poly.entity_id
_entity_poly.type
_entity_poly.pdbx_seq_one_letter_code
_entity_poly.pdbx_strand_id
1 'polypeptide(L)'
;MTEAQLLSRFDVSRAPIRQALKELASEGYVYRKQGRGTFPVPGVRVHRPADLRPGALHQYLSESGLHPASKVSGIERVVPPDRIRHRLGLEAHERLLHFTRLISVESEPLAEADVYIRVPEEFSPTAAELEDTGSAFELLEREFGITLERADNEAWATVATADHAASLGMREGSPLLAIETTFYTTGGLLAGYRFAVHRAEKFKYRFVTGG
;
A
#
# COMPACT_ATOMS: atom_id res chain seq x y z
N MET A 1 -29.32 0.47 5.60
CA MET A 1 -30.33 -0.05 4.65
C MET A 1 -30.83 -1.40 5.15
N THR A 2 -32.11 -1.74 4.95
CA THR A 2 -32.67 -3.04 5.37
C THR A 2 -32.55 -4.08 4.27
N GLU A 3 -32.60 -5.37 4.65
CA GLU A 3 -32.58 -6.49 3.71
C GLU A 3 -33.76 -6.42 2.71
N ALA A 4 -34.94 -6.01 3.18
CA ALA A 4 -36.11 -5.80 2.35
C ALA A 4 -35.91 -4.70 1.28
N GLN A 5 -35.21 -3.62 1.64
CA GLN A 5 -34.87 -2.56 0.68
C GLN A 5 -33.88 -3.04 -0.39
N LEU A 6 -32.95 -3.94 -0.04
CA LEU A 6 -31.98 -4.50 -1.00
C LEU A 6 -32.66 -5.49 -1.97
N LEU A 7 -33.57 -6.33 -1.46
CA LEU A 7 -34.39 -7.23 -2.25
C LEU A 7 -35.19 -6.49 -3.32
N SER A 8 -35.89 -5.42 -2.91
CA SER A 8 -36.68 -4.60 -3.84
C SER A 8 -35.84 -3.83 -4.85
N ARG A 9 -34.60 -3.45 -4.50
CA ARG A 9 -33.72 -2.66 -5.38
C ARG A 9 -33.04 -3.50 -6.47
N PHE A 10 -32.60 -4.70 -6.10
CA PHE A 10 -31.79 -5.55 -6.97
C PHE A 10 -32.58 -6.69 -7.62
N ASP A 11 -33.87 -6.84 -7.30
CA ASP A 11 -34.77 -7.88 -7.82
C ASP A 11 -34.17 -9.30 -7.75
N VAL A 12 -33.57 -9.62 -6.60
CA VAL A 12 -32.94 -10.92 -6.32
C VAL A 12 -33.59 -11.58 -5.13
N SER A 13 -33.39 -12.90 -5.01
CA SER A 13 -33.84 -13.66 -3.85
C SER A 13 -33.03 -13.34 -2.57
N ARG A 14 -33.52 -13.83 -1.43
CA ARG A 14 -32.95 -13.54 -0.10
C ARG A 14 -31.56 -14.13 0.14
N ALA A 15 -31.26 -15.27 -0.45
CA ALA A 15 -29.99 -15.95 -0.22
C ALA A 15 -28.78 -15.14 -0.72
N PRO A 16 -28.73 -14.65 -1.98
CA PRO A 16 -27.65 -13.80 -2.49
C PRO A 16 -27.40 -12.54 -1.65
N ILE A 17 -28.45 -11.82 -1.24
CA ILE A 17 -28.31 -10.61 -0.40
C ILE A 17 -27.70 -10.94 0.96
N ARG A 18 -28.15 -12.02 1.61
CA ARG A 18 -27.57 -12.40 2.92
C ARG A 18 -26.12 -12.85 2.79
N GLN A 19 -25.77 -13.53 1.70
CA GLN A 19 -24.41 -13.95 1.45
C GLN A 19 -23.50 -12.74 1.26
N ALA A 20 -23.87 -11.81 0.37
CA ALA A 20 -23.10 -10.57 0.15
C ALA A 20 -22.96 -9.72 1.43
N LEU A 21 -24.04 -9.55 2.19
CA LEU A 21 -23.98 -8.81 3.47
C LEU A 21 -23.14 -9.52 4.54
N LYS A 22 -23.10 -10.85 4.52
CA LYS A 22 -22.27 -11.65 5.44
C LYS A 22 -20.79 -11.51 5.08
N GLU A 23 -20.46 -11.54 3.79
CA GLU A 23 -19.11 -11.32 3.27
C GLU A 23 -18.62 -9.91 3.64
N LEU A 24 -19.39 -8.87 3.29
CA LEU A 24 -19.09 -7.48 3.66
C LEU A 24 -18.95 -7.27 5.18
N ALA A 25 -19.74 -7.99 5.99
CA ALA A 25 -19.62 -7.91 7.44
C ALA A 25 -18.38 -8.63 7.95
N SER A 26 -18.03 -9.78 7.37
CA SER A 26 -16.81 -10.51 7.72
C SER A 26 -15.53 -9.77 7.32
N GLU A 27 -15.60 -9.00 6.24
CA GLU A 27 -14.53 -8.11 5.77
C GLU A 27 -14.49 -6.79 6.54
N GLY A 28 -15.52 -6.48 7.33
CA GLY A 28 -15.59 -5.30 8.18
C GLY A 28 -16.00 -4.02 7.46
N TYR A 29 -16.56 -4.11 6.25
CA TYR A 29 -17.13 -2.98 5.52
C TYR A 29 -18.48 -2.52 6.08
N VAL A 30 -19.24 -3.46 6.65
CA VAL A 30 -20.54 -3.17 7.27
C VAL A 30 -20.67 -3.85 8.62
N TYR A 31 -21.52 -3.31 9.48
CA TYR A 31 -21.93 -3.96 10.71
C TYR A 31 -23.46 -4.06 10.78
N ARG A 32 -23.94 -5.14 11.41
CA ARG A 32 -25.37 -5.39 11.58
C ARG A 32 -25.80 -4.94 12.97
N LYS A 33 -26.82 -4.11 13.06
CA LYS A 33 -27.58 -3.89 14.30
C LYS A 33 -28.87 -4.67 14.21
N GLN A 34 -29.06 -5.64 15.10
CA GLN A 34 -30.27 -6.46 15.14
C GLN A 34 -31.52 -5.57 15.19
N GLY A 35 -32.51 -5.86 14.34
CA GLY A 35 -33.74 -5.06 14.22
C GLY A 35 -33.60 -3.70 13.52
N ARG A 36 -32.39 -3.19 13.27
CA ARG A 36 -32.15 -1.86 12.69
C ARG A 36 -31.53 -1.88 11.28
N GLY A 37 -31.07 -3.03 10.83
CA GLY A 37 -30.51 -3.25 9.50
C GLY A 37 -28.98 -3.26 9.47
N THR A 38 -28.43 -3.06 8.28
CA THR A 38 -26.99 -3.08 8.02
C THR A 38 -26.50 -1.64 7.76
N PHE A 39 -25.38 -1.30 8.37
CA PHE A 39 -24.76 0.03 8.36
C PHE A 39 -23.31 -0.07 7.89
N PRO A 40 -22.81 0.90 7.09
CA PRO A 40 -21.39 0.95 6.76
C PRO A 40 -20.56 1.21 8.02
N VAL A 41 -19.40 0.56 8.12
CA VAL A 41 -18.39 0.94 9.11
C VAL A 41 -17.79 2.28 8.66
N PRO A 42 -17.77 3.32 9.52
CA PRO A 42 -17.22 4.62 9.15
C PRO A 42 -15.70 4.55 8.88
N GLY A 43 -15.24 5.27 7.86
CA GLY A 43 -13.83 5.46 7.51
C GLY A 43 -13.27 4.42 6.54
N VAL A 44 -12.27 4.83 5.77
CA VAL A 44 -11.55 3.95 4.83
C VAL A 44 -10.85 2.83 5.61
N ARG A 45 -11.09 1.57 5.22
CA ARG A 45 -10.35 0.40 5.69
C ARG A 45 -9.75 -0.35 4.53
N VAL A 46 -8.43 -0.44 4.51
CA VAL A 46 -7.66 -1.18 3.51
C VAL A 46 -7.24 -2.51 4.12
N HIS A 47 -7.59 -3.60 3.43
CA HIS A 47 -7.22 -4.96 3.79
C HIS A 47 -6.23 -5.51 2.78
N ARG A 48 -4.95 -5.08 2.84
CA ARG A 48 -3.93 -5.51 1.90
C ARG A 48 -3.66 -7.01 2.07
N PRO A 49 -3.84 -7.83 1.02
CA PRO A 49 -3.52 -9.25 1.08
C PRO A 49 -2.00 -9.48 0.95
N ALA A 50 -1.49 -10.53 1.57
CA ALA A 50 -0.07 -10.82 1.65
C ALA A 50 0.54 -11.34 0.34
N ASP A 51 -0.28 -11.96 -0.51
CA ASP A 51 0.04 -12.43 -1.86
C ASP A 51 -0.11 -11.35 -2.93
N LEU A 52 -0.36 -10.09 -2.54
CA LEU A 52 -0.37 -8.97 -3.46
C LEU A 52 0.98 -8.86 -4.20
N ARG A 53 0.92 -8.76 -5.54
CA ARG A 53 2.10 -8.54 -6.40
C ARG A 53 3.00 -7.43 -5.84
N PRO A 54 4.33 -7.62 -5.78
CA PRO A 54 5.26 -6.59 -5.34
C PRO A 54 5.06 -5.26 -6.08
N GLY A 55 5.01 -4.15 -5.34
CA GLY A 55 4.81 -2.81 -5.91
C GLY A 55 3.37 -2.47 -6.30
N ALA A 56 2.41 -3.40 -6.23
CA ALA A 56 1.07 -3.21 -6.76
C ALA A 56 0.05 -2.59 -5.77
N LEU A 57 0.50 -1.91 -4.70
CA LEU A 57 -0.43 -1.36 -3.70
C LEU A 57 -1.39 -0.33 -4.31
N HIS A 58 -0.88 0.59 -5.13
CA HIS A 58 -1.71 1.62 -5.77
C HIS A 58 -2.77 1.00 -6.68
N GLN A 59 -2.34 0.09 -7.57
CA GLN A 59 -3.22 -0.68 -8.45
C GLN A 59 -4.30 -1.43 -7.66
N TYR A 60 -3.91 -2.14 -6.60
CA TYR A 60 -4.85 -2.88 -5.74
C TYR A 60 -5.92 -1.98 -5.11
N LEU A 61 -5.53 -0.79 -4.64
CA LEU A 61 -6.49 0.17 -4.07
C LEU A 61 -7.49 0.61 -5.16
N SER A 62 -7.00 0.97 -6.34
CA SER A 62 -7.84 1.35 -7.49
C SER A 62 -8.81 0.23 -7.89
N GLU A 63 -8.32 -1.01 -8.03
CA GLU A 63 -9.13 -2.18 -8.39
C GLU A 63 -10.15 -2.56 -7.30
N SER A 64 -9.86 -2.22 -6.04
CA SER A 64 -10.79 -2.37 -4.91
C SER A 64 -11.87 -1.28 -4.88
N GLY A 65 -11.96 -0.42 -5.90
CA GLY A 65 -12.93 0.67 -5.99
C GLY A 65 -12.63 1.82 -5.03
N LEU A 66 -11.42 1.89 -4.49
CA LEU A 66 -10.92 3.04 -3.77
C LEU A 66 -10.29 4.00 -4.77
N HIS A 67 -10.30 5.30 -4.48
CA HIS A 67 -9.65 6.30 -5.33
C HIS A 67 -8.33 6.73 -4.67
N PRO A 68 -7.23 5.98 -4.86
CA PRO A 68 -5.94 6.37 -4.32
C PRO A 68 -5.39 7.59 -5.06
N ALA A 69 -4.65 8.41 -4.34
CA ALA A 69 -3.82 9.47 -4.89
C ALA A 69 -2.39 9.30 -4.36
N SER A 70 -1.42 9.55 -5.21
CA SER A 70 0.00 9.50 -4.89
C SER A 70 0.60 10.91 -4.98
N LYS A 71 1.46 11.25 -4.03
CA LYS A 71 2.31 12.45 -4.10
C LYS A 71 3.76 12.03 -3.86
N VAL A 72 4.66 12.39 -4.78
CA VAL A 72 6.07 12.02 -4.76
C VAL A 72 6.94 13.27 -4.56
N SER A 73 7.95 13.14 -3.70
CA SER A 73 8.88 14.23 -3.38
C SER A 73 10.31 13.74 -3.18
N GLY A 74 11.27 14.65 -3.36
CA GLY A 74 12.69 14.37 -3.09
C GLY A 74 13.28 13.30 -4.00
N ILE A 75 12.98 13.36 -5.31
CA ILE A 75 13.55 12.42 -6.28
C ILE A 75 15.03 12.77 -6.48
N GLU A 76 15.94 11.89 -6.06
CA GLU A 76 17.37 12.10 -6.19
C GLU A 76 18.16 10.78 -6.29
N ARG A 77 19.36 10.82 -6.90
CA ARG A 77 20.32 9.71 -6.87
C ARG A 77 21.27 9.90 -5.70
N VAL A 78 21.20 9.02 -4.70
CA VAL A 78 21.97 9.15 -3.45
C VAL A 78 22.75 7.88 -3.13
N VAL A 79 23.87 8.03 -2.43
CA VAL A 79 24.47 6.89 -1.72
C VAL A 79 23.58 6.59 -0.52
N PRO A 80 22.97 5.40 -0.42
CA PRO A 80 22.01 5.12 0.63
C PRO A 80 22.72 5.01 2.00
N PRO A 81 21.98 5.20 3.10
CA PRO A 81 22.49 4.96 4.45
C PRO A 81 23.11 3.56 4.61
N ASP A 82 24.13 3.44 5.48
CA ASP A 82 24.90 2.19 5.68
C ASP A 82 24.03 0.95 5.92
N ARG A 83 22.93 1.10 6.68
CA ARG A 83 21.98 0.01 6.94
C ARG A 83 21.37 -0.54 5.64
N ILE A 84 20.97 0.36 4.74
CA ILE A 84 20.38 -0.01 3.44
C ILE A 84 21.46 -0.54 2.51
N ARG A 85 22.65 0.08 2.52
CA ARG A 85 23.81 -0.38 1.75
C ARG A 85 24.16 -1.83 2.07
N HIS A 86 24.32 -2.16 3.35
CA HIS A 86 24.63 -3.52 3.79
C HIS A 86 23.49 -4.49 3.49
N ARG A 87 22.23 -4.10 3.72
CA ARG A 87 21.06 -4.93 3.41
C ARG A 87 20.98 -5.27 1.92
N LEU A 88 21.32 -4.32 1.06
CA LEU A 88 21.29 -4.50 -0.38
C LEU A 88 22.60 -5.02 -0.98
N GLY A 89 23.64 -5.28 -0.17
CA GLY A 89 24.95 -5.74 -0.66
C GLY A 89 25.58 -4.76 -1.65
N LEU A 90 25.54 -3.47 -1.34
CA LEU A 90 26.03 -2.39 -2.18
C LEU A 90 27.47 -1.99 -1.81
N GLU A 91 28.26 -1.63 -2.81
CA GLU A 91 29.56 -0.99 -2.66
C GLU A 91 29.41 0.44 -2.10
N ALA A 92 30.49 0.97 -1.52
CA ALA A 92 30.45 2.24 -0.80
C ALA A 92 30.03 3.46 -1.64
N HIS A 93 30.17 3.39 -2.96
CA HIS A 93 29.90 4.48 -3.90
C HIS A 93 28.66 4.25 -4.77
N GLU A 94 28.02 3.07 -4.67
CA GLU A 94 26.82 2.79 -5.45
C GLU A 94 25.68 3.71 -5.01
N ARG A 95 25.02 4.30 -6.01
CA ARG A 95 23.89 5.20 -5.81
C ARG A 95 22.58 4.51 -6.17
N LEU A 96 21.54 4.86 -5.44
CA LEU A 96 20.17 4.43 -5.70
C LEU A 96 19.30 5.64 -6.03
N LEU A 97 18.24 5.43 -6.81
CA LEU A 97 17.18 6.42 -6.88
C LEU A 97 16.41 6.39 -5.57
N HIS A 98 16.34 7.53 -4.90
CA HIS A 98 15.61 7.76 -3.66
C HIS A 98 14.44 8.71 -3.92
N PHE A 99 13.32 8.46 -3.25
CA PHE A 99 12.21 9.39 -3.16
C PHE A 99 11.30 9.02 -1.99
N THR A 100 10.50 10.00 -1.57
CA THR A 100 9.40 9.80 -0.63
C THR A 100 8.07 9.79 -1.37
N ARG A 101 7.12 9.00 -0.87
CA ARG A 101 5.78 8.91 -1.43
C ARG A 101 4.72 8.92 -0.34
N LEU A 102 3.76 9.83 -0.47
CA LEU A 102 2.53 9.85 0.31
C LEU A 102 1.40 9.25 -0.51
N ILE A 103 0.72 8.25 0.03
CA ILE A 103 -0.48 7.64 -0.55
C ILE A 103 -1.68 8.06 0.28
N SER A 104 -2.68 8.62 -0.38
CA SER A 104 -3.97 8.99 0.20
C SER A 104 -5.08 8.18 -0.45
N VAL A 105 -6.19 7.98 0.26
CA VAL A 105 -7.41 7.36 -0.26
C VAL A 105 -8.59 8.24 0.15
N GLU A 106 -9.47 8.59 -0.79
CA GLU A 106 -10.59 9.51 -0.54
C GLU A 106 -10.15 10.84 0.11
N SER A 107 -9.02 11.39 -0.37
CA SER A 107 -8.38 12.62 0.17
C SER A 107 -7.84 12.52 1.60
N GLU A 108 -7.80 11.33 2.21
CA GLU A 108 -7.21 11.12 3.53
C GLU A 108 -5.86 10.40 3.42
N PRO A 109 -4.77 10.89 4.05
CA PRO A 109 -3.51 10.19 4.09
C PRO A 109 -3.66 8.79 4.67
N LEU A 110 -3.05 7.80 4.01
CA LEU A 110 -3.10 6.39 4.37
C LEU A 110 -1.72 5.87 4.76
N ALA A 111 -0.71 6.17 3.94
CA ALA A 111 0.64 5.64 4.10
C ALA A 111 1.69 6.60 3.55
N GLU A 112 2.86 6.60 4.18
CA GLU A 112 4.06 7.27 3.70
C GLU A 112 5.15 6.23 3.49
N ALA A 113 5.93 6.36 2.42
CA ALA A 113 7.00 5.45 2.08
C ALA A 113 8.27 6.22 1.71
N ASP A 114 9.38 5.77 2.26
CA ASP A 114 10.73 6.10 1.84
C ASP A 114 11.24 4.95 0.96
N VAL A 115 11.66 5.27 -0.27
CA VAL A 115 11.91 4.29 -1.32
C VAL A 115 13.32 4.48 -1.87
N TYR A 116 14.10 3.39 -1.92
CA TYR A 116 15.42 3.33 -2.53
C TYR A 116 15.47 2.20 -3.55
N ILE A 117 15.72 2.48 -4.82
CA ILE A 117 15.71 1.47 -5.89
C ILE A 117 16.97 1.52 -6.76
N ARG A 118 17.44 0.34 -7.15
CA ARG A 118 18.51 0.20 -8.15
C ARG A 118 17.89 0.43 -9.53
N VAL A 119 18.42 1.38 -10.28
CA VAL A 119 17.87 1.76 -11.58
C VAL A 119 19.00 1.99 -12.59
N PRO A 120 18.73 1.80 -13.90
CA PRO A 120 19.64 2.24 -14.95
C PRO A 120 19.94 3.74 -14.86
N GLU A 121 21.08 4.17 -15.39
CA GLU A 121 21.48 5.58 -15.36
C GLU A 121 20.51 6.45 -16.20
N GLU A 122 19.92 5.86 -17.24
CA GLU A 122 18.95 6.48 -18.14
C GLU A 122 17.57 6.63 -17.50
N PHE A 123 17.27 5.91 -16.41
CA PHE A 123 15.98 6.01 -15.74
C PHE A 123 15.90 7.28 -14.91
N SER A 124 15.22 8.31 -15.41
CA SER A 124 15.10 9.61 -14.76
C SER A 124 13.65 10.08 -14.72
N PRO A 125 12.78 9.40 -13.95
CA PRO A 125 11.36 9.70 -13.94
C PRO A 125 11.07 11.05 -13.27
N THR A 126 10.02 11.71 -13.74
CA THR A 126 9.42 12.86 -13.07
C THR A 126 8.51 12.41 -11.92
N ALA A 127 8.19 13.33 -11.01
CA ALA A 127 7.21 13.05 -9.95
C ALA A 127 5.85 12.65 -10.54
N ALA A 128 5.39 13.34 -11.59
CA ALA A 128 4.13 13.05 -12.24
C ALA A 128 4.05 11.62 -12.79
N GLU A 129 5.12 11.11 -13.42
CA GLU A 129 5.16 9.73 -13.92
C GLU A 129 5.11 8.69 -12.78
N LEU A 130 5.81 8.95 -11.68
CA LEU A 130 5.78 8.09 -10.49
C LEU A 130 4.43 8.14 -9.76
N GLU A 131 3.77 9.30 -9.78
CA GLU A 131 2.45 9.51 -9.19
C GLU A 131 1.35 8.81 -9.99
N ASP A 132 1.35 8.96 -11.33
CA ASP A 132 0.36 8.38 -12.24
C ASP A 132 0.39 6.85 -12.23
N THR A 133 1.58 6.26 -12.38
CA THR A 133 1.72 4.79 -12.30
C THR A 133 1.48 4.24 -10.91
N GLY A 134 1.76 5.04 -9.87
CA GLY A 134 1.71 4.54 -8.51
C GLY A 134 2.72 3.43 -8.22
N SER A 135 3.74 3.22 -9.07
CA SER A 135 4.84 2.28 -8.84
C SER A 135 6.03 2.58 -9.76
N ALA A 136 7.21 2.84 -9.18
CA ALA A 136 8.44 3.01 -9.96
C ALA A 136 8.82 1.74 -10.74
N PHE A 137 8.48 0.56 -10.21
CA PHE A 137 8.77 -0.72 -10.87
C PHE A 137 7.88 -0.98 -12.08
N GLU A 138 6.69 -0.39 -12.17
CA GLU A 138 5.88 -0.47 -13.38
C GLU A 138 6.48 0.36 -14.52
N LEU A 139 7.05 1.53 -14.21
CA LEU A 139 7.81 2.31 -15.18
C LEU A 139 9.05 1.54 -15.66
N LEU A 140 9.82 0.98 -14.73
CA LEU A 140 11.02 0.19 -15.04
C LEU A 140 10.71 -1.07 -15.88
N GLU A 141 9.61 -1.75 -15.59
CA GLU A 141 9.14 -2.88 -16.39
C GLU A 141 8.80 -2.43 -17.82
N ARG A 142 8.06 -1.33 -17.97
CA ARG A 142 7.66 -0.82 -19.29
C ARG A 142 8.84 -0.33 -20.13
N GLU A 143 9.80 0.35 -19.53
CA GLU A 143 10.88 1.05 -20.24
C GLU A 143 12.14 0.20 -20.40
N PHE A 144 12.43 -0.67 -19.43
CA PHE A 144 13.68 -1.43 -19.35
C PHE A 144 13.46 -2.94 -19.21
N GLY A 145 12.23 -3.43 -19.11
CA GLY A 145 11.93 -4.85 -18.89
C GLY A 145 12.36 -5.37 -17.51
N ILE A 146 12.57 -4.47 -16.54
CA ILE A 146 12.97 -4.83 -15.19
C ILE A 146 11.70 -5.11 -14.36
N THR A 147 11.37 -6.39 -14.22
CA THR A 147 10.18 -6.86 -13.48
C THR A 147 10.55 -7.35 -12.08
N LEU A 148 9.65 -7.15 -11.11
CA LEU A 148 9.75 -7.75 -9.77
C LEU A 148 9.18 -9.16 -9.74
N GLU A 149 9.90 -10.08 -9.09
CA GLU A 149 9.47 -11.46 -8.88
C GLU A 149 9.07 -11.72 -7.43
N ARG A 150 9.80 -11.14 -6.48
CA ARG A 150 9.64 -11.43 -5.05
C ARG A 150 9.84 -10.18 -4.21
N ALA A 151 9.16 -10.13 -3.07
CA ALA A 151 9.38 -9.11 -2.05
C ALA A 151 9.38 -9.73 -0.65
N ASP A 152 10.41 -9.44 0.13
CA ASP A 152 10.48 -9.83 1.53
C ASP A 152 9.96 -8.70 2.39
N ASN A 153 8.89 -8.96 3.14
CA ASN A 153 8.21 -7.97 3.96
C ASN A 153 8.38 -8.30 5.43
N GLU A 154 8.80 -7.31 6.22
CA GLU A 154 8.83 -7.37 7.68
C GLU A 154 7.90 -6.27 8.21
N ALA A 155 6.98 -6.63 9.09
CA ALA A 155 5.96 -5.72 9.59
C ALA A 155 5.89 -5.72 11.12
N TRP A 156 5.81 -4.53 11.72
CA TRP A 156 5.72 -4.36 13.16
C TRP A 156 5.00 -3.06 13.53
N ALA A 157 4.66 -2.92 14.81
CA ALA A 157 4.06 -1.70 15.34
C ALA A 157 5.14 -0.67 15.69
N THR A 158 4.91 0.59 15.31
CA THR A 158 5.73 1.73 15.71
C THR A 158 4.84 2.91 16.08
N VAL A 159 5.43 4.05 16.42
CA VAL A 159 4.74 5.29 16.71
C VAL A 159 5.08 6.38 15.69
N ALA A 160 4.14 7.27 15.43
CA ALA A 160 4.37 8.44 14.58
C ALA A 160 5.42 9.36 15.21
N THR A 161 6.50 9.62 14.48
CA THR A 161 7.41 10.73 14.75
C THR A 161 6.72 12.05 14.41
N ALA A 162 7.32 13.19 14.75
CA ALA A 162 6.80 14.50 14.36
C ALA A 162 6.59 14.61 12.83
N ASP A 163 7.54 14.12 12.04
CA ASP A 163 7.47 14.18 10.57
C ASP A 163 6.36 13.29 10.00
N HIS A 164 6.28 12.02 10.44
CA HIS A 164 5.19 11.13 10.05
C HIS A 164 3.83 11.69 10.48
N ALA A 165 3.74 12.29 11.66
CA ALA A 165 2.50 12.87 12.18
C ALA A 165 2.02 14.05 11.32
N ALA A 166 2.94 14.93 10.92
CA ALA A 166 2.64 16.06 10.04
C ALA A 166 2.18 15.58 8.66
N SER A 167 2.90 14.64 8.05
CA SER A 167 2.61 14.08 6.72
C SER A 167 1.29 13.31 6.67
N LEU A 168 1.02 12.46 7.69
CA LEU A 168 -0.18 11.62 7.75
C LEU A 168 -1.40 12.32 8.36
N GLY A 169 -1.27 13.58 8.78
CA GLY A 169 -2.35 14.34 9.41
C GLY A 169 -2.84 13.69 10.70
N MET A 170 -1.91 13.26 11.56
CA MET A 170 -2.20 12.58 12.83
C MET A 170 -1.38 13.16 13.98
N ARG A 171 -1.56 12.66 15.20
CA ARG A 171 -0.79 13.13 16.36
C ARG A 171 0.54 12.38 16.45
N GLU A 172 1.60 13.06 16.85
CA GLU A 172 2.84 12.40 17.28
C GLU A 172 2.53 11.35 18.37
N GLY A 173 3.27 10.23 18.35
CA GLY A 173 3.03 9.09 19.24
C GLY A 173 1.85 8.19 18.83
N SER A 174 1.06 8.57 17.80
CA SER A 174 -0.04 7.72 17.33
C SER A 174 0.47 6.40 16.74
N PRO A 175 -0.26 5.29 16.88
CA PRO A 175 0.20 3.99 16.41
C PRO A 175 0.27 3.93 14.88
N LEU A 176 1.35 3.36 14.37
CA LEU A 176 1.59 3.09 12.96
C LEU A 176 1.94 1.62 12.76
N LEU A 177 1.56 1.08 11.61
CA LEU A 177 2.10 -0.19 11.11
C LEU A 177 3.29 0.14 10.21
N ALA A 178 4.49 -0.22 10.64
CA ALA A 178 5.69 -0.15 9.81
C ALA A 178 5.79 -1.42 8.96
N ILE A 179 6.21 -1.27 7.70
CA ILE A 179 6.51 -2.35 6.78
C ILE A 179 7.82 -2.02 6.07
N GLU A 180 8.85 -2.83 6.33
CA GLU A 180 10.05 -2.87 5.50
C GLU A 180 9.86 -3.86 4.37
N THR A 181 10.30 -3.48 3.18
CA THR A 181 10.24 -4.34 2.00
C THR A 181 11.59 -4.34 1.28
N THR A 182 12.15 -5.52 1.05
CA THR A 182 13.27 -5.71 0.11
C THR A 182 12.71 -6.34 -1.16
N PHE A 183 13.00 -5.72 -2.30
CA PHE A 183 12.48 -6.14 -3.61
C PHE A 183 13.53 -6.94 -4.38
N TYR A 184 13.07 -7.94 -5.13
CA TYR A 184 13.91 -8.78 -5.98
C TYR A 184 13.36 -8.82 -7.41
N THR A 185 14.24 -8.64 -8.40
CA THR A 185 13.87 -8.77 -9.80
C THR A 185 13.68 -10.24 -10.19
N THR A 186 13.09 -10.47 -11.36
CA THR A 186 13.22 -11.76 -12.07
C THR A 186 14.71 -12.12 -12.18
N GLY A 187 15.09 -13.31 -11.69
CA GLY A 187 16.50 -13.74 -11.62
C GLY A 187 17.17 -13.50 -10.27
N GLY A 188 16.43 -13.01 -9.27
CA GLY A 188 16.86 -12.98 -7.87
C GLY A 188 17.79 -11.83 -7.47
N LEU A 189 18.00 -10.83 -8.34
CA LEU A 189 18.82 -9.66 -8.03
C LEU A 189 18.06 -8.71 -7.11
N LEU A 190 18.78 -8.05 -6.19
CA LEU A 190 18.22 -7.05 -5.29
C LEU A 190 17.82 -5.80 -6.06
N ALA A 191 16.52 -5.54 -6.17
CA ALA A 191 15.96 -4.44 -6.94
C ALA A 191 15.85 -3.14 -6.13
N GLY A 192 15.71 -3.24 -4.81
CA GLY A 192 15.59 -2.07 -3.95
C GLY A 192 15.05 -2.38 -2.57
N TYR A 193 14.82 -1.30 -1.83
CA TYR A 193 14.36 -1.29 -0.46
C TYR A 193 13.28 -0.20 -0.27
N ARG A 194 12.31 -0.47 0.59
CA ARG A 194 11.31 0.50 1.00
C ARG A 194 11.06 0.37 2.49
N PHE A 195 11.00 1.51 3.18
CA PHE A 195 10.43 1.62 4.51
C PHE A 195 9.11 2.37 4.39
N ALA A 196 8.01 1.81 4.86
CA ALA A 196 6.72 2.48 4.83
C ALA A 196 6.01 2.42 6.17
N VAL A 197 5.34 3.50 6.51
CA VAL A 197 4.43 3.56 7.65
C VAL A 197 3.01 3.74 7.18
N HIS A 198 2.09 3.01 7.80
CA HIS A 198 0.68 3.01 7.48
C HIS A 198 -0.12 3.38 8.73
N ARG A 199 -1.20 4.16 8.56
CA ARG A 199 -2.14 4.45 9.66
C ARG A 199 -2.80 3.16 10.15
N ALA A 200 -2.45 2.73 11.36
CA ALA A 200 -2.80 1.40 11.88
C ALA A 200 -4.32 1.20 12.03
N GLU A 201 -5.08 2.28 12.24
CA GLU A 201 -6.53 2.24 12.35
C GLU A 201 -7.25 2.02 11.01
N LYS A 202 -6.57 2.33 9.88
CA LYS A 202 -7.11 2.25 8.51
C LYS A 202 -6.52 1.11 7.69
N PHE A 203 -5.30 0.67 7.99
CA PHE A 203 -4.58 -0.30 7.17
C PHE A 203 -4.37 -1.61 7.93
N LYS A 204 -4.79 -2.73 7.32
CA LYS A 204 -4.58 -4.08 7.84
C LYS A 204 -3.80 -4.91 6.84
N TYR A 205 -2.77 -5.60 7.33
CA TYR A 205 -2.05 -6.62 6.58
C TYR A 205 -2.72 -7.98 6.81
N ARG A 206 -3.25 -8.59 5.75
CA ARG A 206 -3.96 -9.87 5.82
C ARG A 206 -3.11 -10.97 5.19
N PHE A 207 -2.85 -12.02 5.93
CA PHE A 207 -2.24 -13.25 5.42
C PHE A 207 -3.11 -14.44 5.76
N VAL A 208 -3.00 -15.50 4.97
CA VAL A 208 -3.67 -16.79 5.20
C VAL A 208 -2.57 -17.83 5.37
N THR A 209 -2.65 -18.63 6.43
CA THR A 209 -1.72 -19.73 6.70
C THR A 209 -2.40 -21.06 6.44
N GLY A 210 -1.80 -21.89 5.56
CA GLY A 210 -2.31 -23.22 5.22
C GLY A 210 -3.27 -23.20 4.03
N GLY A 211 -2.81 -23.78 2.93
CA GLY A 211 -3.54 -24.14 1.71
C GLY A 211 -2.96 -25.43 1.17
#